data_AF-U9UHL0-F1
#
_entry.id   AF-U9UHL0-F1
#
_cell.length_a   1.000
_cell.length_b   1.000
_cell.length_c   1.000
_cell.angle_alpha   90.00
_cell.angle_beta   90.00
_cell.angle_gamma   90.00
#
_symmetry.space_group_name_H-M   'P 1'
#
loop_
_entity.id
_entity.type
_entity.pdbx_description
1 polymer ?
#
loop_
_entity_poly.entity_id
_entity_poly.type
_entity_poly.pdbx_seq_one_letter_code
_entity_poly.pdbx_strand_id
1 'polypeptide(L)'
;MDENIVETVINSVGKAGVRSIKEILIFLIPSLVRKNILNSSQPIISIRISGDGRNVGRKVKHVMITFAILNHKKVLFSLEYHYTLILYPGSKEYNTLDITTRLLREELWQLKNQGLTIGNVHWKFELYFSSDWKFLITCLGFNSPTSNYFCPWCLIKKNQHSDLDANWTISKNMNNLRNNYTFYSGHHKKPLFDMIEIENYLVDELHVMLRITDRLWILVIHEIIESGFFDIAREVIIKEMQRIGVRFQFWQERDSNKWSYTSLMGQEKLKVLQFQSAAKAWLNYFLTPSIGNLEDSDFIKGLY
;
A
#
# COMPACT_ATOMS: atom_id res chain seq x y z
N MET A 1 30.65 7.25 5.81
CA MET A 1 30.11 7.00 4.46
C MET A 1 31.07 7.68 3.50
N ASP A 2 31.59 6.95 2.52
CA ASP A 2 32.67 7.41 1.66
C ASP A 2 32.22 8.59 0.78
N GLU A 3 32.88 9.74 0.87
CA GLU A 3 32.50 10.98 0.16
C GLU A 3 32.47 10.76 -1.36
N ASN A 4 33.32 9.88 -1.88
CA ASN A 4 33.38 9.48 -3.28
C ASN A 4 32.09 8.76 -3.76
N ILE A 5 31.44 7.98 -2.88
CA ILE A 5 30.18 7.29 -3.20
C ILE A 5 29.03 8.28 -3.24
N VAL A 6 29.02 9.25 -2.31
CA VAL A 6 28.00 10.30 -2.26
C VAL A 6 28.07 11.16 -3.53
N GLU A 7 29.27 11.56 -3.95
CA GLU A 7 29.47 12.35 -5.17
C GLU A 7 29.12 11.57 -6.43
N THR A 8 29.46 10.28 -6.51
CA THR A 8 29.09 9.39 -7.63
C THR A 8 27.57 9.18 -7.72
N VAL A 9 26.88 8.98 -6.59
CA VAL A 9 25.42 8.86 -6.56
C VAL A 9 24.76 10.18 -6.93
N ILE A 10 25.21 11.31 -6.38
CA ILE A 10 24.71 12.65 -6.73
C ILE A 10 24.88 12.94 -8.24
N ASN A 11 26.04 12.57 -8.82
CA ASN A 11 26.30 12.70 -10.25
C ASN A 11 25.43 11.76 -11.11
N SER A 12 25.14 10.54 -10.65
CA SER A 12 24.18 9.62 -11.29
C SER A 12 22.71 10.09 -11.18
N VAL A 13 22.43 10.84 -10.13
CA VAL A 13 21.14 11.47 -9.78
C VAL A 13 21.02 12.86 -10.41
N GLY A 14 21.97 13.28 -11.27
CA GLY A 14 22.09 14.64 -11.85
C GLY A 14 20.91 15.22 -12.63
N LYS A 15 19.73 14.60 -12.58
CA LYS A 15 18.43 15.10 -13.05
C LYS A 15 17.31 15.01 -12.00
N ALA A 16 17.63 14.79 -10.73
CA ALA A 16 16.62 14.75 -9.69
C ALA A 16 16.02 16.12 -9.46
N GLY A 17 14.70 16.23 -9.61
CA GLY A 17 13.95 17.38 -9.12
C GLY A 17 13.68 17.17 -7.64
N VAL A 18 14.22 18.01 -6.78
CA VAL A 18 13.92 18.05 -5.34
C VAL A 18 13.34 19.43 -5.02
N ARG A 19 12.24 19.46 -4.26
CA ARG A 19 11.55 20.67 -3.82
C ARG A 19 11.42 20.68 -2.31
N SER A 20 11.53 21.87 -1.72
CA SER A 20 11.25 22.07 -0.30
C SER A 20 9.76 21.87 -0.02
N ILE A 21 9.43 21.02 0.95
CA ILE A 21 8.05 20.91 1.43
C ILE A 21 7.61 22.19 2.14
N LYS A 22 8.53 22.87 2.82
CA LYS A 22 8.24 24.14 3.52
C LYS A 22 7.85 25.25 2.56
N GLU A 23 8.60 25.43 1.47
CA GLU A 23 8.27 26.43 0.43
C GLU A 23 6.88 26.17 -0.18
N ILE A 24 6.57 24.90 -0.49
CA ILE A 24 5.26 24.52 -1.01
C ILE A 24 4.17 24.85 0.02
N LEU A 25 4.38 24.51 1.29
CA LEU A 25 3.41 24.79 2.37
C LEU A 25 3.19 26.29 2.58
N ILE A 26 4.25 27.12 2.55
CA ILE A 26 4.16 28.58 2.63
C ILE A 26 3.23 29.13 1.54
N PHE A 27 3.33 28.58 0.33
CA PHE A 27 2.46 28.96 -0.79
C PHE A 27 1.01 28.45 -0.64
N LEU A 28 0.83 27.20 -0.19
CA LEU A 28 -0.48 26.56 -0.15
C LEU A 28 -1.36 27.02 1.02
N ILE A 29 -0.79 27.14 2.23
CA ILE A 29 -1.56 27.36 3.46
C ILE A 29 -2.47 28.60 3.38
N PRO A 30 -2.00 29.78 2.93
CA PRO A 30 -2.87 30.97 2.80
C PRO A 30 -4.06 30.75 1.85
N SER A 31 -3.89 29.96 0.79
CA SER A 31 -4.97 29.62 -0.12
C SER A 31 -6.00 28.68 0.53
N LEU A 32 -5.52 27.69 1.28
CA LEU A 32 -6.38 26.72 1.97
C LEU A 32 -7.16 27.35 3.14
N VAL A 33 -6.58 28.34 3.82
CA VAL A 33 -7.29 29.15 4.84
C VAL A 33 -8.42 29.95 4.19
N ARG A 34 -8.16 30.64 3.07
CA ARG A 34 -9.20 31.40 2.33
C ARG A 34 -10.35 30.51 1.83
N LYS A 35 -10.07 29.24 1.55
CA LYS A 35 -11.06 28.24 1.15
C LYS A 35 -11.78 27.57 2.33
N ASN A 36 -11.53 28.01 3.57
CA ASN A 36 -12.06 27.40 4.80
C ASN A 36 -11.74 25.90 4.94
N ILE A 37 -10.61 25.45 4.37
CA ILE A 37 -10.13 24.06 4.52
C ILE A 37 -9.27 23.94 5.77
N LEU A 38 -8.44 24.95 6.02
CA LEU A 38 -7.62 25.05 7.22
C LEU A 38 -8.21 26.09 8.17
N ASN A 39 -8.31 25.75 9.44
CA ASN A 39 -8.83 26.63 10.48
C ASN A 39 -7.67 27.24 11.29
N SER A 40 -7.51 28.56 11.22
CA SER A 40 -6.47 29.26 11.98
C SER A 40 -6.64 29.18 13.50
N SER A 41 -7.86 28.95 14.00
CA SER A 41 -8.13 28.72 15.44
C SER A 41 -7.75 27.32 15.90
N GLN A 42 -7.59 26.37 14.97
CA GLN A 42 -7.11 25.01 15.23
C GLN A 42 -6.00 24.68 14.23
N PRO A 43 -4.78 25.23 14.42
CA PRO A 43 -3.76 25.26 13.38
C PRO A 43 -2.97 23.94 13.33
N ILE A 44 -3.66 22.83 13.04
CA ILE A 44 -3.08 21.50 12.87
C ILE A 44 -3.27 21.06 11.42
N ILE A 45 -2.16 20.71 10.76
CA ILE A 45 -2.16 20.20 9.38
C ILE A 45 -1.66 18.76 9.40
N SER A 46 -2.49 17.85 8.90
CA SER A 46 -2.14 16.45 8.74
C SER A 46 -1.61 16.25 7.31
N ILE A 47 -0.38 15.78 7.17
CA ILE A 47 0.31 15.55 5.89
C ILE A 47 0.57 14.07 5.71
N ARG A 48 0.27 13.55 4.52
CA ARG A 48 0.67 12.21 4.10
C ARG A 48 1.79 12.27 3.09
N ILE A 49 2.92 11.63 3.39
CA ILE A 49 4.00 11.36 2.45
C ILE A 49 3.72 10.04 1.74
N SER A 50 3.94 10.03 0.43
CA SER A 50 3.79 8.85 -0.42
C SER A 50 4.94 8.78 -1.41
N GLY A 51 5.34 7.58 -1.79
CA GLY A 51 6.28 7.38 -2.87
C GLY A 51 5.95 6.12 -3.67
N ASP A 52 6.28 6.17 -4.95
CA ASP A 52 6.19 5.03 -5.84
C ASP A 52 7.29 5.18 -6.91
N GLY A 53 7.56 4.11 -7.61
CA GLY A 53 8.55 4.01 -8.65
C GLY A 53 7.88 3.40 -9.86
N ARG A 54 7.90 4.15 -10.95
CA ARG A 54 7.17 3.86 -12.16
C ARG A 54 8.13 3.70 -13.32
N ASN A 55 7.84 2.75 -14.20
CA ASN A 55 8.52 2.67 -15.48
C ASN A 55 8.01 3.82 -16.37
N VAL A 56 8.92 4.69 -16.82
CA VAL A 56 8.64 5.69 -17.85
C VAL A 56 9.22 5.16 -19.16
N GLY A 57 8.34 4.77 -20.09
CA GLY A 57 8.72 4.03 -21.29
C GLY A 57 9.26 2.63 -20.98
N ARG A 58 10.03 2.06 -21.91
CA ARG A 58 10.55 0.67 -21.81
C ARG A 58 11.86 0.54 -21.02
N LYS A 59 12.54 1.64 -20.67
CA LYS A 59 13.94 1.58 -20.20
C LYS A 59 14.29 2.35 -18.92
N VAL A 60 13.51 3.36 -18.51
CA VAL A 60 13.92 4.21 -17.37
C VAL A 60 12.90 4.15 -16.24
N LYS A 61 13.30 3.56 -15.12
CA LYS A 61 12.56 3.64 -13.87
C LYS A 61 12.72 5.04 -13.30
N HIS A 62 11.64 5.63 -12.86
CA HIS A 62 11.65 6.86 -12.09
C HIS A 62 11.05 6.59 -10.73
N VAL A 63 11.59 7.23 -9.71
CA VAL A 63 11.02 7.25 -8.36
C VAL A 63 10.47 8.64 -8.12
N MET A 64 9.24 8.68 -7.59
CA MET A 64 8.53 9.90 -7.27
C MET A 64 8.09 9.85 -5.80
N ILE A 65 8.34 10.92 -5.07
CA ILE A 65 7.83 11.12 -3.72
C ILE A 65 6.97 12.38 -3.73
N THR A 66 5.80 12.26 -3.13
CA THR A 66 4.76 13.28 -3.09
C THR A 66 4.28 13.49 -1.67
N PHE A 67 3.59 14.59 -1.43
CA PHE A 67 2.77 14.75 -0.24
C PHE A 67 1.36 15.24 -0.58
N ALA A 68 0.42 14.95 0.33
CA ALA A 68 -0.94 15.46 0.29
C ALA A 68 -1.34 16.01 1.67
N ILE A 69 -2.18 17.06 1.68
CA ILE A 69 -2.75 17.63 2.91
C ILE A 69 -4.09 16.94 3.17
N LEU A 70 -4.19 16.25 4.31
CA LEU A 70 -5.32 15.39 4.64
C LEU A 70 -6.54 16.16 5.17
N ASN A 71 -6.35 17.40 5.63
CA ASN A 71 -7.46 18.25 6.09
C ASN A 71 -8.50 18.49 4.97
N HIS A 72 -8.10 18.39 3.70
CA HIS A 72 -9.01 18.54 2.57
C HIS A 72 -9.75 17.24 2.23
N LYS A 73 -10.64 16.79 3.14
CA LYS A 73 -11.35 15.49 3.03
C LYS A 73 -12.02 15.23 1.66
N LYS A 74 -12.59 16.27 1.03
CA LYS A 74 -13.33 16.15 -0.25
C LYS A 74 -12.48 15.77 -1.47
N VAL A 75 -11.15 15.94 -1.42
CA VAL A 75 -10.26 15.79 -2.59
C VAL A 75 -9.05 14.91 -2.32
N LEU A 76 -9.08 14.14 -1.23
CA LEU A 76 -7.99 13.23 -0.82
C LEU A 76 -7.48 12.31 -1.93
N PHE A 77 -8.36 11.97 -2.89
CA PHE A 77 -8.06 11.09 -4.01
C PHE A 77 -7.80 11.84 -5.34
N SER A 78 -7.91 13.17 -5.34
CA SER A 78 -7.64 13.96 -6.54
C SER A 78 -6.13 14.15 -6.73
N LEU A 79 -5.66 13.89 -7.94
CA LEU A 79 -4.27 14.04 -8.35
C LEU A 79 -3.78 15.50 -8.21
N GLU A 80 -4.69 16.46 -8.30
CA GLU A 80 -4.38 17.90 -8.20
C GLU A 80 -3.90 18.33 -6.80
N TYR A 81 -4.13 17.49 -5.79
CA TYR A 81 -3.75 17.75 -4.39
C TYR A 81 -2.59 16.87 -3.92
N HIS A 82 -1.90 16.23 -4.87
CA HIS A 82 -0.66 15.49 -4.64
C HIS A 82 0.51 16.31 -5.17
N TYR A 83 1.32 16.85 -4.27
CA TYR A 83 2.43 17.74 -4.60
C TYR A 83 3.72 16.93 -4.67
N THR A 84 4.35 16.92 -5.84
CA THR A 84 5.65 16.26 -6.05
C THR A 84 6.75 17.00 -5.30
N LEU A 85 7.49 16.25 -4.48
CA LEU A 85 8.64 16.71 -3.71
C LEU A 85 9.95 16.26 -4.36
N ILE A 86 10.01 14.99 -4.74
CA ILE A 86 11.21 14.38 -5.28
C ILE A 86 10.84 13.59 -6.52
N LEU A 87 11.60 13.75 -7.60
CA LEU A 87 11.49 12.94 -8.81
C LEU A 87 12.90 12.67 -9.34
N TYR A 88 13.30 11.41 -9.44
CA TYR A 88 14.61 11.05 -9.99
C TYR A 88 14.56 9.76 -10.84
N PRO A 89 15.41 9.64 -11.88
CA PRO A 89 15.59 8.39 -12.60
C PRO A 89 16.41 7.41 -11.73
N GLY A 90 15.92 6.18 -11.56
CA GLY A 90 16.63 5.16 -10.79
C GLY A 90 15.73 4.09 -10.18
N SER A 91 16.34 3.25 -9.35
CA SER A 91 15.66 2.22 -8.58
C SER A 91 15.18 2.74 -7.23
N LYS A 92 14.18 2.05 -6.66
CA LYS A 92 13.70 2.23 -5.28
C LYS A 92 14.70 1.65 -4.26
N GLU A 93 16.00 1.81 -4.47
CA GLU A 93 17.01 1.27 -3.56
C GLU A 93 17.18 2.18 -2.35
N TYR A 94 17.35 1.55 -1.19
CA TYR A 94 17.45 2.27 0.08
C TYR A 94 18.53 3.36 0.05
N ASN A 95 19.74 3.05 -0.44
CA ASN A 95 20.86 3.99 -0.35
C ASN A 95 20.62 5.24 -1.22
N THR A 96 20.01 5.05 -2.40
CA THR A 96 19.61 6.17 -3.26
C THR A 96 18.52 7.00 -2.59
N LEU A 97 17.48 6.34 -2.06
CA LEU A 97 16.42 7.03 -1.31
C LEU A 97 16.98 7.80 -0.11
N ASP A 98 17.93 7.23 0.62
CA ASP A 98 18.57 7.84 1.77
C ASP A 98 19.26 9.16 1.38
N ILE A 99 20.05 9.15 0.31
CA ILE A 99 20.73 10.35 -0.18
C ILE A 99 19.71 11.37 -0.70
N THR A 100 18.79 10.95 -1.57
CA THR A 100 17.87 11.88 -2.24
C THR A 100 16.83 12.49 -1.30
N THR A 101 16.42 11.77 -0.24
CA THR A 101 15.40 12.26 0.71
C THR A 101 15.99 13.07 1.87
N ARG A 102 17.30 13.29 1.95
CA ARG A 102 17.95 13.99 3.07
C ARG A 102 17.29 15.33 3.42
N LEU A 103 17.15 16.23 2.44
CA LEU A 103 16.51 17.53 2.63
C LEU A 103 15.06 17.38 3.11
N LEU A 104 14.28 16.51 2.46
CA LEU A 104 12.89 16.25 2.84
C LEU A 104 12.79 15.78 4.30
N ARG A 105 13.67 14.87 4.73
CA ARG A 105 13.68 14.37 6.11
C ARG A 105 13.98 15.47 7.12
N GLU A 106 14.97 16.32 6.84
CA GLU A 106 15.31 17.46 7.70
C GLU A 106 14.11 18.41 7.85
N GLU A 107 13.44 18.73 6.74
CA GLU A 107 12.26 19.59 6.76
C GLU A 107 11.07 18.95 7.48
N LEU A 108 10.81 17.66 7.27
CA LEU A 108 9.74 16.93 7.98
C LEU A 108 10.00 16.88 9.48
N TRP A 109 11.25 16.67 9.89
CA TRP A 109 11.63 16.69 11.30
C TRP A 109 11.38 18.07 11.91
N GLN A 110 11.77 19.14 11.21
CA GLN A 110 11.49 20.51 11.65
C GLN A 110 9.99 20.79 11.72
N LEU A 111 9.21 20.40 10.72
CA LEU A 111 7.75 20.57 10.72
C LEU A 111 7.09 19.83 11.89
N LYS A 112 7.52 18.60 12.17
CA LYS A 112 6.97 17.78 13.27
C LYS A 112 7.26 18.37 14.64
N ASN A 113 8.49 18.85 14.87
CA ASN A 113 8.94 19.28 16.20
C ASN A 113 8.81 20.78 16.46
N GLN A 114 8.95 21.60 15.42
CA GLN A 114 9.00 23.06 15.52
C GLN A 114 7.79 23.74 14.89
N GLY A 115 7.01 23.03 14.06
CA GLY A 115 5.90 23.64 13.32
C GLY A 115 6.36 24.59 12.20
N LEU A 116 5.43 25.43 11.73
CA LEU A 116 5.67 26.46 10.72
C LEU A 116 4.80 27.68 11.01
N THR A 117 5.41 28.86 11.16
CA THR A 117 4.67 30.12 11.36
C THR A 117 4.41 30.79 10.02
N ILE A 118 3.15 31.08 9.71
CA ILE A 118 2.74 31.82 8.50
C ILE A 118 1.80 32.94 8.92
N GLY A 119 2.22 34.19 8.67
CA GLY A 119 1.56 35.36 9.24
C GLY A 119 1.63 35.30 10.77
N ASN A 120 0.47 35.42 11.43
CA ASN A 120 0.36 35.37 12.89
C ASN A 120 -0.06 33.99 13.43
N VAL A 121 -0.09 32.96 12.58
CA VAL A 121 -0.56 31.62 12.94
C VAL A 121 0.60 30.63 12.95
N HIS A 122 0.75 29.93 14.08
CA HIS A 122 1.73 28.87 14.24
C HIS A 122 1.09 27.51 13.96
N TRP A 123 1.48 26.87 12.85
CA TRP A 123 0.94 25.59 12.41
C TRP A 123 1.74 24.41 12.95
N LYS A 124 1.03 23.44 13.54
CA LYS A 124 1.56 22.13 13.97
C LYS A 124 1.28 21.08 12.91
N PHE A 125 2.14 20.06 12.84
CA PHE A 125 2.04 19.03 11.81
C PHE A 125 1.91 17.62 12.38
N GLU A 126 0.94 16.89 11.83
CA GLU A 126 0.81 15.44 11.98
C GLU A 126 1.28 14.80 10.67
N LEU A 127 2.15 13.80 10.78
CA LEU A 127 2.76 13.17 9.64
C LEU A 127 2.31 11.73 9.52
N TYR A 128 1.94 11.35 8.30
CA TYR A 128 1.55 10.01 7.90
C TYR A 128 2.41 9.57 6.72
N PHE A 129 2.60 8.27 6.59
CA PHE A 129 3.29 7.68 5.44
C PHE A 129 2.43 6.57 4.85
N SER A 130 2.25 6.55 3.53
CA SER A 130 1.55 5.46 2.85
C SER A 130 2.09 5.30 1.43
N SER A 131 2.30 4.05 1.02
CA SER A 131 2.80 3.71 -0.32
C SER A 131 2.56 2.24 -0.62
N ASP A 132 2.88 1.82 -1.85
CA ASP A 132 2.94 0.40 -2.18
C ASP A 132 3.88 -0.35 -1.22
N TRP A 133 3.56 -1.63 -0.96
CA TRP A 133 4.26 -2.43 0.05
C TRP A 133 5.79 -2.39 -0.11
N LYS A 134 6.29 -2.46 -1.35
CA LYS A 134 7.72 -2.52 -1.62
C LYS A 134 8.41 -1.21 -1.26
N PHE A 135 7.79 -0.08 -1.59
CA PHE A 135 8.33 1.22 -1.21
C PHE A 135 8.28 1.41 0.31
N LEU A 136 7.15 1.04 0.94
CA LEU A 136 6.95 1.13 2.39
C LEU A 136 8.02 0.37 3.18
N ILE A 137 8.23 -0.92 2.89
CA ILE A 137 9.24 -1.71 3.61
C ILE A 137 10.66 -1.22 3.34
N THR A 138 10.91 -0.65 2.16
CA THR A 138 12.22 -0.07 1.83
C THR A 138 12.47 1.16 2.70
N CYS A 139 11.50 2.07 2.81
CA CYS A 139 11.61 3.24 3.68
C CYS A 139 11.72 2.88 5.16
N LEU A 140 11.19 1.74 5.59
CA LEU A 140 11.34 1.23 6.96
C LEU A 140 12.64 0.44 7.19
N GLY A 141 13.45 0.22 6.14
CA GLY A 141 14.65 -0.61 6.24
C GLY A 141 14.33 -2.06 6.62
N PHE A 142 13.20 -2.59 6.15
CA PHE A 142 12.60 -3.85 6.61
C PHE A 142 12.75 -5.00 5.62
N ASN A 143 12.51 -6.22 6.10
CA ASN A 143 12.57 -7.46 5.34
C ASN A 143 11.52 -7.55 4.23
N SER A 144 11.75 -8.50 3.31
CA SER A 144 10.75 -8.90 2.32
C SER A 144 9.50 -9.53 2.98
N PRO A 145 8.32 -9.45 2.34
CA PRO A 145 7.08 -10.02 2.87
C PRO A 145 7.09 -11.54 3.05
N THR A 146 8.06 -12.27 2.47
CA THR A 146 8.16 -13.73 2.60
C THR A 146 8.98 -14.19 3.80
N SER A 147 9.64 -13.26 4.50
CA SER A 147 10.50 -13.50 5.66
C SER A 147 9.72 -14.06 6.86
N ASN A 148 10.44 -14.68 7.80
CA ASN A 148 9.89 -15.10 9.08
C ASN A 148 9.37 -13.90 9.90
N TYR A 149 10.00 -12.74 9.76
CA TYR A 149 9.58 -11.48 10.36
C TYR A 149 9.06 -10.58 9.25
N PHE A 150 7.76 -10.67 8.96
CA PHE A 150 7.12 -10.05 7.79
C PHE A 150 6.34 -8.78 8.14
N CYS A 151 5.92 -8.61 9.40
CA CYS A 151 5.08 -7.49 9.80
C CYS A 151 5.93 -6.30 10.30
N PRO A 152 5.80 -5.10 9.72
CA PRO A 152 6.49 -3.91 10.21
C PRO A 152 5.83 -3.30 11.47
N TRP A 153 4.59 -3.69 11.82
CA TRP A 153 3.85 -3.13 12.97
C TRP A 153 3.89 -4.01 14.23
N CYS A 154 3.97 -5.34 14.08
CA CYS A 154 3.92 -6.27 15.21
C CYS A 154 5.06 -7.29 15.20
N LEU A 155 5.15 -8.10 16.26
CA LEU A 155 6.20 -9.11 16.46
C LEU A 155 5.81 -10.52 15.97
N ILE A 156 4.63 -10.66 15.35
CA ILE A 156 4.11 -11.95 14.91
C ILE A 156 5.03 -12.54 13.83
N LYS A 157 5.36 -13.82 14.02
CA LYS A 157 6.21 -14.58 13.11
C LYS A 157 5.36 -15.28 12.05
N LYS A 158 6.00 -15.65 10.94
CA LYS A 158 5.37 -16.38 9.85
C LYS A 158 4.72 -17.69 10.30
N ASN A 159 5.24 -18.43 11.26
CA ASN A 159 4.59 -19.66 11.74
C ASN A 159 3.32 -19.41 12.58
N GLN A 160 3.08 -18.17 12.99
CA GLN A 160 1.92 -17.76 13.79
C GLN A 160 0.85 -17.07 12.94
N HIS A 161 1.04 -16.91 11.62
CA HIS A 161 0.10 -16.13 10.81
C HIS A 161 -1.28 -16.77 10.65
N SER A 162 -1.37 -18.09 10.87
CA SER A 162 -2.63 -18.84 10.82
C SER A 162 -3.34 -18.92 12.17
N ASP A 163 -2.74 -18.33 13.21
CA ASP A 163 -3.32 -18.27 14.54
C ASP A 163 -4.37 -17.15 14.58
N LEU A 164 -5.64 -17.55 14.55
CA LEU A 164 -6.79 -16.65 14.61
C LEU A 164 -7.01 -16.07 16.01
N ASP A 165 -6.42 -16.68 17.05
CA ASP A 165 -6.49 -16.22 18.44
C ASP A 165 -5.33 -15.28 18.79
N ALA A 166 -4.35 -15.13 17.90
CA ALA A 166 -3.23 -14.22 18.10
C ALA A 166 -3.71 -12.76 18.20
N ASN A 167 -3.10 -12.00 19.12
CA ASN A 167 -3.40 -10.58 19.25
C ASN A 167 -2.61 -9.75 18.22
N TRP A 168 -3.30 -9.30 17.16
CA TRP A 168 -2.72 -8.52 16.06
C TRP A 168 -2.66 -7.01 16.36
N THR A 169 -2.07 -6.63 17.49
CA THR A 169 -1.87 -5.21 17.86
C THR A 169 -0.56 -4.65 17.32
N ILE A 170 -0.52 -3.34 17.06
CA ILE A 170 0.72 -2.60 16.80
C ILE A 170 1.55 -2.63 18.08
N SER A 171 2.68 -3.33 18.05
CA SER A 171 3.56 -3.53 19.21
C SER A 171 4.96 -2.97 19.01
N LYS A 172 5.30 -2.56 17.78
CA LYS A 172 6.56 -1.89 17.45
C LYS A 172 6.40 -0.38 17.63
N ASN A 173 7.50 0.27 18.02
CA ASN A 173 7.54 1.71 18.28
C ASN A 173 8.74 2.34 17.55
N MET A 174 8.54 3.55 17.01
CA MET A 174 9.57 4.22 16.21
C MET A 174 10.76 4.69 17.04
N ASN A 175 10.57 5.06 18.31
CA ASN A 175 11.67 5.49 19.19
C ASN A 175 12.69 4.37 19.42
N ASN A 176 12.24 3.13 19.62
CA ASN A 176 13.14 1.98 19.73
C ASN A 176 13.97 1.80 18.45
N LEU A 177 13.34 1.94 17.28
CA LEU A 177 14.02 1.84 15.98
C LEU A 177 14.95 3.02 15.70
N ARG A 178 14.63 4.22 16.19
CA ARG A 178 15.48 5.42 16.08
C ARG A 178 16.77 5.25 16.89
N ASN A 179 16.66 4.71 18.10
CA ASN A 179 17.79 4.46 19.00
C ASN A 179 18.64 3.28 18.53
N ASN A 180 18.00 2.18 18.16
CA ASN A 180 18.65 1.01 17.58
C ASN A 180 17.73 0.37 16.53
N TYR A 181 18.06 0.54 15.25
CA TYR A 181 17.23 0.01 14.17
C TYR A 181 17.19 -1.52 14.13
N THR A 182 18.11 -2.22 14.81
CA THR A 182 18.09 -3.69 14.92
C THR A 182 17.33 -4.20 16.14
N PHE A 183 16.74 -3.29 16.96
CA PHE A 183 16.00 -3.65 18.18
C PHE A 183 14.88 -4.67 17.91
N TYR A 184 14.19 -4.53 16.78
CA TYR A 184 13.19 -5.50 16.34
C TYR A 184 13.73 -6.34 15.18
N SER A 185 13.47 -7.64 15.23
CA SER A 185 13.78 -8.53 14.11
C SER A 185 13.09 -8.08 12.82
N GLY A 186 13.85 -8.22 11.73
CA GLY A 186 13.42 -7.88 10.38
C GLY A 186 13.77 -6.48 9.90
N HIS A 187 14.20 -5.58 10.79
CA HIS A 187 14.81 -4.31 10.41
C HIS A 187 16.31 -4.50 10.23
N HIS A 188 16.82 -4.17 9.04
CA HIS A 188 18.25 -4.26 8.68
C HIS A 188 18.88 -2.91 8.39
N LYS A 189 18.06 -1.86 8.24
CA LYS A 189 18.49 -0.47 8.08
C LYS A 189 17.61 0.47 8.90
N LYS A 190 18.11 1.68 9.13
CA LYS A 190 17.36 2.74 9.82
C LYS A 190 16.10 3.11 9.01
N PRO A 191 14.95 3.33 9.65
CA PRO A 191 13.80 3.93 8.96
C PRO A 191 14.18 5.32 8.41
N LEU A 192 13.88 5.57 7.13
CA LEU A 192 14.14 6.85 6.49
C LEU A 192 13.29 7.95 7.15
N PHE A 193 11.98 7.74 7.29
CA PHE A 193 11.09 8.75 7.88
C PHE A 193 10.84 8.48 9.37
N ASP A 194 11.92 8.37 10.15
CA ASP A 194 11.88 8.04 11.59
C ASP A 194 11.22 9.10 12.49
N MET A 195 10.82 10.26 11.94
CA MET A 195 9.97 11.25 12.61
C MET A 195 8.47 10.93 12.55
N ILE A 196 8.09 9.90 11.78
CA ILE A 196 6.72 9.41 11.66
C ILE A 196 6.58 8.18 12.56
N GLU A 197 5.58 8.18 13.44
CA GLU A 197 5.32 7.02 14.32
C GLU A 197 4.87 5.80 13.52
N ILE A 198 5.20 4.58 13.99
CA ILE A 198 4.87 3.32 13.30
C ILE A 198 3.36 3.18 13.03
N GLU A 199 2.52 3.65 13.95
CA GLU A 199 1.06 3.68 13.79
C GLU A 199 0.57 4.57 12.63
N ASN A 200 1.38 5.56 12.24
CA ASN A 200 1.08 6.48 11.14
C ASN A 200 1.68 6.01 9.80
N TYR A 201 2.32 4.84 9.76
CA TYR A 201 2.62 4.13 8.52
C TYR A 201 1.40 3.30 8.11
N LEU A 202 0.68 3.77 7.10
CA LEU A 202 -0.58 3.21 6.64
C LEU A 202 -0.37 2.32 5.42
N VAL A 203 -1.06 1.18 5.43
CA VAL A 203 -1.10 0.28 4.28
C VAL A 203 -1.89 0.92 3.14
N ASP A 204 -1.42 0.74 1.91
CA ASP A 204 -2.18 1.12 0.73
C ASP A 204 -3.37 0.18 0.52
N GLU A 205 -4.58 0.71 0.79
CA GLU A 205 -5.85 -0.03 0.67
C GLU A 205 -6.09 -0.59 -0.73
N LEU A 206 -5.71 0.14 -1.79
CA LEU A 206 -5.87 -0.33 -3.16
C LEU A 206 -5.01 -1.57 -3.38
N HIS A 207 -3.74 -1.53 -3.00
CA HIS A 207 -2.84 -2.67 -3.15
C HIS A 207 -3.25 -3.86 -2.29
N VAL A 208 -3.79 -3.63 -1.08
CA VAL A 208 -4.36 -4.68 -0.23
C VAL A 208 -5.55 -5.34 -0.92
N MET A 209 -6.53 -4.55 -1.37
CA MET A 209 -7.71 -5.04 -2.07
C MET A 209 -7.31 -5.85 -3.31
N LEU A 210 -6.38 -5.35 -4.12
CA LEU A 210 -5.89 -6.05 -5.31
C LEU A 210 -5.30 -7.42 -4.97
N ARG A 211 -4.60 -7.53 -3.82
CA ARG A 211 -3.95 -8.77 -3.38
C ARG A 211 -4.92 -9.76 -2.74
N ILE A 212 -5.87 -9.28 -1.95
CA ILE A 212 -6.95 -10.11 -1.40
C ILE A 212 -7.76 -10.70 -2.55
N THR A 213 -8.11 -9.88 -3.55
CA THR A 213 -8.87 -10.33 -4.72
C THR A 213 -8.13 -11.43 -5.49
N ASP A 214 -6.82 -11.29 -5.71
CA ASP A 214 -6.02 -12.37 -6.32
C ASP A 214 -6.13 -13.67 -5.54
N ARG A 215 -6.01 -13.60 -4.21
CA ARG A 215 -6.04 -14.78 -3.35
C ARG A 215 -7.40 -15.46 -3.36
N LEU A 216 -8.46 -14.68 -3.17
CA LEU A 216 -9.82 -15.21 -3.22
C LEU A 216 -10.12 -15.83 -4.58
N TRP A 217 -9.76 -15.16 -5.68
CA TRP A 217 -10.01 -15.67 -7.02
C TRP A 217 -9.28 -17.00 -7.28
N ILE A 218 -8.02 -17.13 -6.86
CA ILE A 218 -7.28 -18.40 -6.95
C ILE A 218 -8.00 -19.51 -6.18
N LEU A 219 -8.46 -19.22 -4.96
CA LEU A 219 -9.16 -20.21 -4.12
C LEU A 219 -10.47 -20.66 -4.77
N VAL A 220 -11.27 -19.73 -5.30
CA VAL A 220 -12.52 -20.05 -6.00
C VAL A 220 -12.28 -20.96 -7.20
N ILE A 221 -11.28 -20.66 -8.03
CA ILE A 221 -10.97 -21.49 -9.20
C ILE A 221 -10.47 -22.87 -8.78
N HIS A 222 -9.62 -22.96 -7.75
CA HIS A 222 -9.15 -24.24 -7.22
C HIS A 222 -10.31 -25.10 -6.71
N GLU A 223 -11.21 -24.53 -5.90
CA GLU A 223 -12.38 -25.23 -5.37
C GLU A 223 -13.28 -25.77 -6.51
N ILE A 224 -13.52 -24.95 -7.54
CA ILE A 224 -14.30 -25.37 -8.72
C ILE A 224 -13.64 -26.54 -9.45
N ILE A 225 -12.31 -26.53 -9.60
CA ILE A 225 -11.56 -27.62 -10.22
C ILE A 225 -11.67 -28.90 -9.38
N GLU A 226 -11.45 -28.81 -8.07
CA GLU A 226 -11.49 -29.96 -7.16
C GLU A 226 -12.90 -30.53 -7.02
N SER A 227 -13.94 -29.71 -7.14
CA SER A 227 -15.35 -30.15 -7.11
C SER A 227 -15.79 -30.96 -8.33
N GLY A 228 -14.99 -30.99 -9.41
CA GLY A 228 -15.33 -31.68 -10.66
C GLY A 228 -16.32 -30.94 -11.58
N PHE A 229 -16.81 -29.76 -11.17
CA PHE A 229 -17.76 -28.95 -11.97
C PHE A 229 -17.10 -27.95 -12.93
N PHE A 230 -15.79 -28.03 -13.11
CA PHE A 230 -15.03 -27.04 -13.86
C PHE A 230 -15.51 -26.79 -15.28
N ASP A 231 -15.85 -27.85 -16.04
CA ASP A 231 -16.30 -27.70 -17.43
C ASP A 231 -17.61 -26.90 -17.55
N ILE A 232 -18.50 -27.00 -16.55
CA ILE A 232 -19.75 -26.23 -16.50
C ILE A 232 -19.45 -24.81 -16.00
N ALA A 233 -18.73 -24.72 -14.89
CA ALA A 233 -18.46 -23.45 -14.22
C ALA A 233 -17.62 -22.49 -15.09
N ARG A 234 -16.65 -23.00 -15.86
CA ARG A 234 -15.81 -22.16 -16.72
C ARG A 234 -16.63 -21.39 -17.75
N GLU A 235 -17.66 -22.01 -18.35
CA GLU A 235 -18.53 -21.38 -19.34
C GLU A 235 -19.37 -20.27 -18.71
N VAL A 236 -19.89 -20.52 -17.50
CA VAL A 236 -20.63 -19.52 -16.72
C VAL A 236 -19.71 -18.34 -16.37
N ILE A 237 -18.51 -18.59 -15.87
CA ILE A 237 -17.52 -17.55 -15.52
C ILE A 237 -17.18 -16.70 -16.74
N ILE A 238 -16.90 -17.31 -17.89
CA ILE A 238 -16.58 -16.57 -19.13
C ILE A 238 -17.75 -15.66 -19.53
N LYS A 239 -18.98 -16.18 -19.51
CA LYS A 239 -20.18 -15.39 -19.85
C LYS A 239 -20.40 -14.24 -18.88
N GLU A 240 -20.26 -14.46 -17.59
CA GLU A 240 -20.43 -13.42 -16.57
C GLU A 240 -19.34 -12.34 -16.66
N MET A 241 -18.09 -12.75 -16.90
CA MET A 241 -16.98 -11.82 -17.16
C MET A 241 -17.24 -10.97 -18.41
N GLN A 242 -17.70 -11.59 -19.50
CA GLN A 242 -18.07 -10.87 -20.71
C GLN A 242 -19.23 -9.89 -20.47
N ARG A 243 -20.24 -10.30 -19.67
CA ARG A 243 -21.38 -9.44 -19.30
C ARG A 243 -20.96 -8.18 -18.56
N ILE A 244 -19.92 -8.24 -17.72
CA ILE A 244 -19.36 -7.07 -17.03
C ILE A 244 -18.28 -6.34 -17.85
N GLY A 245 -18.08 -6.73 -19.11
CA GLY A 245 -17.10 -6.12 -20.01
C GLY A 245 -15.64 -6.38 -19.58
N VAL A 246 -15.37 -7.57 -19.07
CA VAL A 246 -14.03 -8.08 -18.76
C VAL A 246 -13.72 -9.23 -19.73
N ARG A 247 -12.58 -9.14 -20.43
CA ARG A 247 -12.15 -10.22 -21.34
C ARG A 247 -11.44 -11.29 -20.53
N PHE A 248 -12.06 -12.44 -20.38
CA PHE A 248 -11.56 -13.53 -19.56
C PHE A 248 -11.63 -14.87 -20.29
N GLN A 249 -10.57 -15.66 -20.23
CA GLN A 249 -10.46 -16.95 -20.90
C GLN A 249 -9.70 -17.96 -20.03
N PHE A 250 -10.01 -19.24 -20.22
CA PHE A 250 -9.26 -20.38 -19.71
C PHE A 250 -8.51 -21.06 -20.85
N TRP A 251 -7.34 -21.63 -20.55
CA TRP A 251 -6.59 -22.47 -21.48
C TRP A 251 -5.82 -23.56 -20.71
N GLN A 252 -5.52 -24.67 -21.37
CA GLN A 252 -4.59 -25.66 -20.83
C GLN A 252 -3.15 -25.29 -21.19
N GLU A 253 -2.23 -25.48 -20.25
CA GLU A 253 -0.81 -25.30 -20.52
C GLU A 253 -0.27 -26.43 -21.39
N ARG A 254 0.66 -26.10 -22.30
CA ARG A 254 1.12 -27.06 -23.34
C ARG A 254 1.80 -28.30 -22.75
N ASP A 255 2.41 -28.16 -21.57
CA ASP A 255 3.24 -29.19 -20.93
C ASP A 255 2.64 -29.70 -19.62
N SER A 256 1.40 -29.30 -19.27
CA SER A 256 0.71 -29.83 -18.10
C SER A 256 -0.80 -29.86 -18.32
N ASN A 257 -1.49 -30.87 -17.77
CA ASN A 257 -2.96 -30.90 -17.74
C ASN A 257 -3.55 -29.83 -16.79
N LYS A 258 -2.82 -28.76 -16.48
CA LYS A 258 -3.27 -27.68 -15.62
C LYS A 258 -3.97 -26.62 -16.46
N TRP A 259 -5.06 -26.13 -15.90
CA TRP A 259 -5.81 -25.01 -16.42
C TRP A 259 -5.20 -23.69 -15.92
N SER A 260 -4.96 -22.79 -16.86
CA SER A 260 -4.56 -21.42 -16.63
C SER A 260 -5.66 -20.46 -17.13
N TYR A 261 -5.63 -19.23 -16.64
CA TYR A 261 -6.68 -18.25 -16.91
C TYR A 261 -6.15 -16.82 -16.98
N THR A 262 -6.95 -15.94 -17.57
CA THR A 262 -6.58 -14.53 -17.77
C THR A 262 -6.36 -13.84 -16.42
N SER A 263 -5.18 -13.24 -16.22
CA SER A 263 -4.91 -12.43 -15.04
C SER A 263 -5.73 -11.14 -15.08
N LEU A 264 -6.45 -10.84 -14.00
CA LEU A 264 -7.28 -9.64 -13.89
C LEU A 264 -6.42 -8.41 -13.59
N MET A 265 -6.58 -7.36 -14.38
CA MET A 265 -5.98 -6.05 -14.14
C MET A 265 -6.73 -5.28 -13.05
N GLY A 266 -6.13 -4.21 -12.50
CA GLY A 266 -6.71 -3.50 -11.35
C GLY A 266 -8.15 -2.99 -11.56
N GLN A 267 -8.46 -2.44 -12.74
CA GLN A 267 -9.82 -2.01 -13.08
C GLN A 267 -10.78 -3.19 -13.29
N GLU A 268 -10.30 -4.30 -13.81
CA GLU A 268 -11.11 -5.51 -14.01
C GLU A 268 -11.46 -6.15 -12.66
N LYS A 269 -10.50 -6.20 -11.73
CA LYS A 269 -10.73 -6.60 -10.33
C LYS A 269 -11.81 -5.74 -9.67
N LEU A 270 -11.76 -4.42 -9.86
CA LEU A 270 -12.81 -3.54 -9.35
C LEU A 270 -14.19 -3.86 -9.94
N LYS A 271 -14.29 -4.10 -11.25
CA LYS A 271 -15.55 -4.52 -11.88
C LYS A 271 -16.08 -5.84 -11.33
N VAL A 272 -15.19 -6.82 -11.11
CA VAL A 272 -15.52 -8.12 -10.53
C VAL A 272 -16.01 -7.96 -9.09
N LEU A 273 -15.37 -7.12 -8.28
CA LEU A 273 -15.77 -6.84 -6.89
C LEU A 273 -17.05 -5.99 -6.77
N GLN A 274 -17.22 -5.01 -7.65
CA GLN A 274 -18.41 -4.13 -7.72
C GLN A 274 -19.67 -4.89 -8.16
N PHE A 275 -19.53 -6.14 -8.60
CA PHE A 275 -20.64 -7.05 -8.82
C PHE A 275 -21.25 -7.54 -7.49
N GLN A 276 -21.60 -6.58 -6.64
CA GLN A 276 -21.85 -6.72 -5.22
C GLN A 276 -23.16 -7.44 -4.90
N SER A 277 -24.16 -7.45 -5.79
CA SER A 277 -25.42 -8.15 -5.56
C SER A 277 -25.30 -9.66 -5.75
N ALA A 278 -24.69 -10.11 -6.85
CA ALA A 278 -24.50 -11.55 -7.09
C ALA A 278 -23.29 -12.11 -6.34
N ALA A 279 -22.19 -11.35 -6.17
CA ALA A 279 -21.05 -11.81 -5.38
C ALA A 279 -21.37 -11.91 -3.88
N LYS A 280 -22.27 -11.06 -3.36
CA LYS A 280 -22.73 -11.17 -1.96
C LYS A 280 -23.73 -12.31 -1.77
N ALA A 281 -24.63 -12.53 -2.73
CA ALA A 281 -25.48 -13.73 -2.74
C ALA A 281 -24.63 -15.01 -2.84
N TRP A 282 -23.61 -15.00 -3.70
CA TRP A 282 -22.67 -16.11 -3.88
C TRP A 282 -21.79 -16.32 -2.65
N LEU A 283 -21.22 -15.27 -2.05
CA LEU A 283 -20.43 -15.35 -0.82
C LEU A 283 -21.29 -15.82 0.36
N ASN A 284 -22.54 -15.36 0.47
CA ASN A 284 -23.47 -15.88 1.47
C ASN A 284 -23.76 -17.37 1.24
N TYR A 285 -23.92 -17.81 0.00
CA TYR A 285 -24.11 -19.22 -0.36
C TYR A 285 -22.85 -20.06 -0.08
N PHE A 286 -21.66 -19.51 -0.36
CA PHE A 286 -20.36 -20.12 -0.08
C PHE A 286 -20.11 -20.28 1.43
N LEU A 287 -20.47 -19.27 2.22
CA LEU A 287 -20.35 -19.28 3.68
C LEU A 287 -21.53 -19.97 4.39
N THR A 288 -22.46 -20.58 3.65
CA THR A 288 -23.58 -21.30 4.25
C THR A 288 -23.04 -22.60 4.83
N PRO A 289 -23.06 -22.79 6.16
CA PRO A 289 -22.63 -24.04 6.77
C PRO A 289 -23.60 -25.15 6.40
N SER A 290 -23.10 -26.37 6.31
CA SER A 290 -23.96 -27.55 6.22
C SER A 290 -24.92 -27.63 7.41
N ILE A 291 -26.17 -27.96 7.15
CA ILE A 291 -27.25 -28.00 8.16
C ILE A 291 -27.74 -29.44 8.30
N GLY A 292 -27.78 -29.95 9.54
CA GLY A 292 -28.17 -31.33 9.88
C GLY A 292 -26.96 -32.26 10.08
N ASN A 293 -27.20 -33.49 10.54
CA ASN A 293 -26.15 -34.51 10.56
C ASN A 293 -26.03 -35.18 9.20
N LEU A 294 -24.82 -35.58 8.82
CA LEU A 294 -24.51 -36.14 7.51
C LEU A 294 -25.28 -37.43 7.16
N GLU A 295 -25.82 -38.12 8.18
CA GLU A 295 -26.58 -39.37 8.03
C GLU A 295 -28.11 -39.18 8.05
N ASP A 296 -28.58 -37.97 8.34
CA ASP A 296 -30.01 -37.67 8.39
C ASP A 296 -30.56 -37.35 6.99
N SER A 297 -31.80 -37.76 6.71
CA SER A 297 -32.44 -37.57 5.40
C SER A 297 -32.72 -36.11 5.03
N ASP A 298 -32.67 -35.22 6.01
CA ASP A 298 -32.85 -33.76 5.89
C ASP A 298 -31.52 -32.99 5.90
N PHE A 299 -30.38 -33.69 5.75
CA PHE A 299 -29.08 -33.05 5.59
C PHE A 299 -29.03 -32.15 4.36
N ILE A 300 -28.78 -30.86 4.58
CA ILE A 300 -28.57 -29.88 3.52
C ILE A 300 -27.08 -29.54 3.49
N LYS A 301 -26.39 -30.03 2.46
CA LYS A 301 -24.97 -29.77 2.26
C LYS A 301 -24.75 -28.30 1.88
N GLY A 302 -24.03 -27.58 2.74
CA GLY A 302 -23.49 -26.25 2.48
C GLY A 302 -22.22 -26.33 1.62
N LEU A 303 -21.68 -25.18 1.25
CA LEU A 303 -20.36 -25.10 0.60
C LEU A 303 -19.21 -24.96 1.61
N TYR A 304 -19.55 -24.85 2.89
CA TYR A 304 -18.66 -24.89 4.05
C TYR A 304 -19.24 -25.83 5.11
#